data_AF-A0A971SPU5-F1
#
_entry.id   AF-A0A971SPU5-F1
#
_cell.length_a   1.000
_cell.length_b   1.000
_cell.length_c   1.000
_cell.angle_alpha   90.00
_cell.angle_beta   90.00
_cell.angle_gamma   90.00
#
_symmetry.space_group_name_H-M   'P 1'
#
loop_
_entity.id
_entity.type
_entity.pdbx_description
1 polymer ?
#
loop_
_entity_poly.entity_id
_entity_poly.type
_entity_poly.pdbx_seq_one_letter_code
_entity_poly.pdbx_strand_id
1 'polypeptide(L)' 'ADTVKGKGVSFMEGKAAWHGKPIPEADLETALKELGGAR' A
#
# COMPACT_ATOMS: atom_id res chain seq x y z
N ALA A 1 13.26 -9.10 -12.35
CA ALA A 1 13.12 -7.97 -11.41
C ALA A 1 12.32 -8.48 -10.23
N ASP A 2 12.94 -8.54 -9.05
CA ASP A 2 12.29 -9.06 -7.85
C ASP A 2 11.56 -7.92 -7.15
N THR A 3 10.24 -7.87 -7.34
CA THR A 3 9.38 -6.85 -6.72
C THR A 3 8.33 -7.49 -5.85
N VAL A 4 7.94 -6.78 -4.79
CA VAL A 4 6.87 -7.20 -3.90
C VAL A 4 5.67 -6.29 -4.16
N LYS A 5 4.50 -6.88 -4.41
CA LYS A 5 3.25 -6.13 -4.62
C LYS A 5 2.92 -5.35 -3.35
N GLY A 6 2.58 -4.07 -3.47
CA GLY A 6 2.24 -3.23 -2.32
C GLY A 6 3.41 -2.94 -1.38
N LYS A 7 4.65 -3.05 -1.87
CA LYS A 7 5.85 -2.79 -1.05
C LYS A 7 5.84 -1.39 -0.46
N GLY A 8 6.09 -1.28 0.85
CA GLY A 8 6.07 -0.01 1.57
C GLY A 8 4.71 0.39 2.15
N VAL A 9 3.69 -0.46 2.02
CA VAL A 9 2.43 -0.32 2.76
C VAL A 9 2.15 -1.64 3.48
N SER A 10 2.24 -1.64 4.80
CA SER A 10 2.27 -2.83 5.65
C SER A 10 1.06 -3.75 5.41
N PHE A 11 -0.11 -3.16 5.18
CA PHE A 11 -1.33 -3.93 4.96
C PHE A 11 -1.52 -4.39 3.52
N MET A 12 -0.73 -3.89 2.56
CA MET A 12 -0.78 -4.28 1.15
C MET A 12 0.39 -5.15 0.70
N GLU A 13 1.51 -5.10 1.42
CA GLU A 13 2.75 -5.78 1.03
C GLU A 13 2.56 -7.30 0.94
N GLY A 14 2.87 -7.86 -0.23
CA GLY A 14 2.77 -9.29 -0.53
C GLY A 14 1.34 -9.84 -0.70
N LYS A 15 0.31 -8.99 -0.57
CA LYS A 15 -1.09 -9.45 -0.58
C LYS A 15 -1.72 -9.35 -1.97
N ALA A 16 -2.10 -10.50 -2.53
CA ALA A 16 -2.77 -10.58 -3.83
C ALA A 16 -4.17 -9.92 -3.82
N ALA A 17 -4.83 -9.84 -2.67
CA ALA A 17 -6.16 -9.26 -2.49
C ALA A 17 -6.26 -7.78 -2.91
N TRP A 18 -5.13 -7.06 -2.97
CA TRP A 18 -5.08 -5.66 -3.40
C TRP A 18 -4.94 -5.47 -4.91
N HIS A 19 -4.93 -6.54 -5.69
CA HIS A 19 -4.92 -6.42 -7.14
C HIS A 19 -6.28 -5.92 -7.64
N GLY A 20 -6.33 -4.66 -8.08
CA GLY A 20 -7.56 -4.04 -8.60
C GLY A 20 -8.55 -3.60 -7.53
N LYS A 21 -8.18 -3.64 -6.24
CA LYS A 21 -9.02 -3.09 -5.17
C LYS A 21 -8.64 -1.64 -4.86
N PRO A 22 -9.62 -0.73 -4.77
CA PRO A 22 -9.38 0.60 -4.26
C PRO A 22 -9.01 0.55 -2.77
N ILE A 23 -8.11 1.44 -2.35
CA ILE A 23 -7.79 1.66 -0.94
C ILE A 23 -8.91 2.52 -0.35
N PRO A 24 -9.53 2.13 0.78
CA PRO A 24 -10.52 2.97 1.44
C PRO A 24 -9.86 4.24 1.98
N GLU A 25 -10.60 5.35 2.01
CA GLU A 25 -10.06 6.66 2.44
C GLU A 25 -9.47 6.62 3.85
N ALA A 26 -10.04 5.82 4.75
CA ALA A 26 -9.53 5.61 6.10
C ALA A 26 -8.11 5.03 6.15
N ASP A 27 -7.77 4.18 5.17
CA ASP A 27 -6.44 3.56 5.08
C ASP A 27 -5.51 4.32 4.12
N LEU A 28 -6.04 5.27 3.34
CA LEU A 28 -5.28 6.06 2.37
C LEU A 28 -4.22 6.92 3.07
N GLU A 29 -4.60 7.65 4.12
CA GLU A 29 -3.65 8.47 4.88
C GLU A 29 -2.54 7.64 5.50
N THR A 30 -2.87 6.46 6.03
CA THR A 30 -1.91 5.52 6.60
C THR A 30 -0.97 5.00 5.53
N ALA A 31 -1.50 4.57 4.38
CA ALA A 31 -0.70 4.12 3.25
C ALA A 31 0.25 5.22 2.75
N LEU A 32 -0.23 6.46 2.63
CA LEU A 32 0.60 7.60 2.22
C LEU A 32 1.70 7.91 3.22
N LYS A 33 1.42 7.83 4.53
CA LYS A 33 2.44 7.97 5.59
C LYS A 33 3.49 6.87 5.51
N GLU A 34 3.08 5.62 5.34
CA GLU A 34 4.01 4.47 5.22
C GLU A 34 4.85 4.52 3.95
N LEU A 35 4.28 5.00 2.84
CA LEU A 35 5.00 5.17 1.57
C LEU A 35 6.04 6.32 1.62
N GLY A 36 6.05 7.12 2.68
CA GLY A 36 6.90 8.31 2.78
C GLY A 36 6.35 9.53 2.02
N GLY A 37 5.06 9.54 1.70
CA GLY A 37 4.36 10.64 1.02
C GLY A 37 4.09 11.87 1.90
N ALA A 38 4.43 11.82 3.19
CA ALA A 38 4.46 12.99 4.06
C ALA A 38 5.82 13.70 3.93
N ARG A 39 5.88 14.71 3.06
CA ARG A 39 6.92 15.76 3.08
C ARG A 39 6.28 17.11 3.28
#